data_AF-A0A554IZT8-F1
#
_entry.id   AF-A0A554IZT8-F1
#
_cell.length_a   1.000
_cell.length_b   1.000
_cell.length_c   1.000
_cell.angle_alpha   90.00
_cell.angle_beta   90.00
_cell.angle_gamma   90.00
#
_symmetry.space_group_name_H-M   'P 1'
#
loop_
_entity.id
_entity.type
_entity.pdbx_description
1 polymer ?
#
loop_
_entity_poly.entity_id
_entity_poly.type
_entity_poly.pdbx_seq_one_letter_code
_entity_poly.pdbx_strand_id
1 'polypeptide(L)'
;MWYYALFCQCYDGTMAIDEIVEKLKSFVLAHCPPKEESDVVYLMVEMRKIIDKRKKEYPLLKFYADWAVHSEKDRITPEIERISEELYSTAVTEIESAFPGMSGTKSPMNAFAYMEELGKEMLALFREFGIETAFVEDRESWIQFVALLVKVLENQPINNPSKNVQTIYFEPANEGCVIGIIIFKKPVNGYEYYKYMNVF
;
A
#
# COMPACT_ATOMS: atom_id res chain seq x y z
N MET A 1 -8.35 -19.16 -52.37
CA MET A 1 -8.39 -17.74 -51.99
C MET A 1 -9.16 -17.59 -50.67
N TRP A 2 -8.62 -18.09 -49.54
CA TRP A 2 -9.18 -17.90 -48.19
C TRP A 2 -8.08 -18.21 -47.16
N TYR A 3 -7.26 -17.23 -46.76
CA TYR A 3 -6.28 -17.39 -45.66
C TYR A 3 -5.91 -16.06 -44.95
N TYR A 4 -6.82 -15.09 -44.89
CA TYR A 4 -6.54 -13.78 -44.28
C TYR A 4 -7.65 -13.28 -43.34
N ALA A 5 -8.18 -14.14 -42.45
CA ALA A 5 -9.27 -13.73 -41.55
C ALA A 5 -9.13 -14.18 -40.09
N LEU A 6 -7.92 -14.52 -39.60
CA LEU A 6 -7.74 -15.01 -38.22
C LEU A 6 -6.74 -14.21 -37.36
N PHE A 7 -6.15 -13.12 -37.87
CA PHE A 7 -5.11 -12.37 -37.13
C PHE A 7 -5.57 -11.04 -36.51
N CYS A 8 -6.86 -10.68 -36.57
CA CYS A 8 -7.32 -9.32 -36.29
C CYS A 8 -8.27 -9.16 -35.08
N GLN A 9 -8.33 -10.11 -34.13
CA GLN A 9 -9.29 -10.03 -33.01
C GLN A 9 -8.71 -10.16 -31.58
N CYS A 10 -7.39 -10.21 -31.39
CA CYS A 10 -6.78 -10.27 -30.04
C CYS A 10 -5.93 -9.02 -29.68
N TYR A 11 -5.95 -7.96 -30.49
CA TYR A 11 -4.82 -7.02 -30.56
C TYR A 11 -4.85 -5.79 -29.62
N ASP A 12 -5.78 -5.62 -28.68
CA ASP A 12 -5.88 -4.29 -28.00
C ASP A 12 -5.77 -4.28 -26.46
N GLY A 13 -6.06 -5.39 -25.78
CA GLY A 13 -6.10 -5.42 -24.31
C GLY A 13 -5.05 -6.31 -23.63
N THR A 14 -4.86 -7.52 -24.16
CA THR A 14 -4.03 -8.57 -23.53
C THR A 14 -2.54 -8.32 -23.74
N MET A 15 -2.10 -8.01 -24.97
CA MET A 15 -0.68 -7.74 -25.25
C MET A 15 -0.15 -6.51 -24.51
N ALA A 16 -0.99 -5.49 -24.30
CA ALA A 16 -0.62 -4.30 -23.53
C ALA A 16 -0.39 -4.63 -22.05
N ILE A 17 -1.10 -5.63 -21.50
CA ILE A 17 -0.87 -6.10 -20.12
C ILE A 17 0.38 -6.96 -20.07
N ASP A 18 0.58 -7.84 -21.04
CA ASP A 18 1.76 -8.70 -21.09
C ASP A 18 3.04 -7.85 -21.18
N GLU A 19 3.05 -6.76 -21.95
CA GLU A 19 4.16 -5.81 -21.98
C GLU A 19 4.41 -5.13 -20.61
N ILE A 20 3.36 -4.76 -19.89
CA ILE A 20 3.47 -4.18 -18.54
C ILE A 20 4.04 -5.21 -17.57
N VAL A 21 3.59 -6.46 -17.64
CA VAL A 21 4.08 -7.56 -16.81
C VAL A 21 5.56 -7.83 -17.10
N GLU A 22 5.99 -7.85 -18.36
CA GLU A 22 7.39 -8.07 -18.71
C GLU A 22 8.29 -6.90 -18.27
N LYS A 23 7.79 -5.65 -18.32
CA LYS A 23 8.49 -4.50 -17.74
C LYS A 23 8.64 -4.63 -16.23
N LEU A 24 7.58 -5.04 -15.53
CA LEU A 24 7.59 -5.25 -14.09
C LEU A 24 8.55 -6.39 -13.70
N LYS A 25 8.54 -7.52 -14.42
CA LYS A 25 9.50 -8.62 -14.22
C LYS A 25 10.94 -8.15 -14.36
N SER A 26 11.24 -7.47 -15.47
CA SER A 26 12.58 -6.96 -15.75
C SER A 26 13.04 -5.98 -14.66
N PHE A 27 12.13 -5.11 -14.21
CA PHE A 27 12.39 -4.18 -13.13
C PHE A 27 12.67 -4.90 -11.81
N VAL A 28 11.81 -5.84 -11.39
CA VAL A 28 12.00 -6.58 -10.13
C VAL A 28 13.33 -7.34 -10.11
N LEU A 29 13.71 -7.97 -11.22
CA LEU A 29 14.98 -8.69 -11.32
C LEU A 29 16.21 -7.78 -11.19
N ALA A 30 16.13 -6.54 -11.67
CA ALA A 30 17.26 -5.61 -11.71
C ALA A 30 17.33 -4.66 -10.50
N HIS A 31 16.19 -4.31 -9.91
CA HIS A 31 16.05 -3.22 -8.95
C HIS A 31 15.49 -3.65 -7.60
N CYS A 32 15.14 -4.92 -7.38
CA CYS A 32 14.67 -5.38 -6.07
C CYS A 32 15.76 -6.18 -5.30
N PRO A 33 15.95 -5.94 -3.99
CA PRO A 33 15.21 -4.99 -3.14
C PRO A 33 15.47 -3.52 -3.55
N PRO A 34 14.43 -2.66 -3.52
CA PRO A 34 14.51 -1.28 -3.98
C PRO A 34 15.50 -0.49 -3.14
N LYS A 35 16.25 0.41 -3.77
CA LYS A 35 17.30 1.20 -3.11
C LYS A 35 16.95 2.67 -3.02
N GLU A 36 16.06 3.14 -3.88
CA GLU A 36 15.66 4.54 -3.97
C GLU A 36 14.12 4.67 -3.93
N GLU A 37 13.63 5.84 -3.53
CA GLU A 37 12.19 6.15 -3.51
C GLU A 37 11.54 6.00 -4.89
N SER A 38 12.26 6.36 -5.95
CA SER A 38 11.80 6.19 -7.33
C SER A 38 11.55 4.73 -7.71
N ASP A 39 12.33 3.79 -7.15
CA ASP A 39 12.12 2.36 -7.40
C ASP A 39 10.77 1.91 -6.84
N VAL A 40 10.44 2.37 -5.62
CA VAL A 40 9.18 2.05 -4.95
C VAL A 40 8.00 2.65 -5.69
N VAL A 41 8.09 3.93 -6.09
CA VAL A 41 7.03 4.59 -6.86
C VAL A 41 6.80 3.87 -8.19
N TYR A 42 7.87 3.52 -8.92
CA TYR A 42 7.75 2.77 -10.16
C TYR A 42 7.06 1.42 -9.94
N LEU A 43 7.46 0.67 -8.90
CA LEU A 43 6.86 -0.61 -8.55
C LEU A 43 5.35 -0.47 -8.28
N MET A 44 4.95 0.50 -7.45
CA MET A 44 3.54 0.78 -7.14
C MET A 44 2.74 1.11 -8.40
N VAL A 45 3.29 1.95 -9.28
CA VAL A 45 2.64 2.38 -10.52
C VAL A 45 2.42 1.21 -11.47
N GLU A 46 3.44 0.38 -11.72
CA GLU A 46 3.32 -0.76 -12.63
C GLU A 46 2.33 -1.81 -12.09
N MET A 47 2.36 -2.11 -10.79
CA MET A 47 1.38 -3.01 -10.18
C MET A 47 -0.04 -2.47 -10.33
N ARG A 48 -0.27 -1.18 -10.08
CA ARG A 48 -1.60 -0.57 -10.25
C ARG A 48 -2.11 -0.69 -11.68
N LYS A 49 -1.26 -0.46 -12.69
CA LYS A 49 -1.64 -0.63 -14.10
C LYS A 49 -2.15 -2.04 -14.39
N ILE A 50 -1.49 -3.07 -13.83
CA ILE A 50 -1.91 -4.47 -13.98
C ILE A 50 -3.27 -4.69 -13.30
N ILE A 51 -3.40 -4.26 -12.04
CA ILE A 51 -4.60 -4.44 -11.23
C ILE A 51 -5.82 -3.80 -11.90
N ASP A 52 -5.69 -2.55 -12.35
CA ASP A 52 -6.78 -1.79 -12.97
C ASP A 52 -7.18 -2.39 -14.32
N LYS A 53 -6.21 -2.81 -15.15
CA LYS A 53 -6.49 -3.44 -16.46
C LYS A 53 -7.11 -4.83 -16.32
N ARG A 54 -6.72 -5.60 -15.30
CA ARG A 54 -7.26 -6.95 -15.05
C ARG A 54 -8.49 -6.97 -14.15
N LYS A 55 -8.93 -5.81 -13.64
CA LYS A 55 -10.05 -5.66 -12.68
C LYS A 55 -9.89 -6.60 -11.47
N LYS A 56 -8.67 -6.64 -10.93
CA LYS A 56 -8.33 -7.48 -9.77
C LYS A 56 -8.64 -6.75 -8.47
N GLU A 57 -8.94 -7.52 -7.43
CA GLU A 57 -9.19 -6.99 -6.10
C GLU A 57 -7.97 -7.20 -5.20
N TYR A 58 -7.11 -6.19 -5.20
CA TYR A 58 -5.98 -6.02 -4.28
C TYR A 58 -6.11 -4.66 -3.61
N PRO A 59 -6.98 -4.52 -2.60
CA PRO A 59 -7.36 -3.22 -2.08
C PRO A 59 -6.21 -2.48 -1.39
N LEU A 60 -5.26 -3.16 -0.74
CA LEU A 60 -4.10 -2.49 -0.15
C LEU A 60 -3.10 -2.05 -1.23
N LEU A 61 -2.86 -2.87 -2.25
CA LEU A 61 -2.04 -2.44 -3.39
C LEU A 61 -2.67 -1.22 -4.08
N LYS A 62 -3.99 -1.22 -4.30
CA LYS A 62 -4.71 -0.05 -4.84
C LYS A 62 -4.56 1.16 -3.92
N PHE A 63 -4.74 0.98 -2.61
CA PHE A 63 -4.62 2.05 -1.62
C PHE A 63 -3.23 2.71 -1.63
N TYR A 64 -2.17 1.92 -1.44
CA TYR A 64 -0.81 2.45 -1.37
C TYR A 64 -0.32 2.97 -2.73
N ALA A 65 -0.67 2.32 -3.84
CA ALA A 65 -0.29 2.81 -5.16
C ALA A 65 -1.05 4.06 -5.59
N ASP A 66 -2.30 4.24 -5.15
CA ASP A 66 -3.02 5.49 -5.35
C ASP A 66 -2.49 6.58 -4.43
N TRP A 67 -2.06 6.27 -3.21
CA TRP A 67 -1.45 7.25 -2.31
C TRP A 67 -0.09 7.75 -2.84
N ALA A 68 0.82 6.84 -3.19
CA ALA A 68 2.22 7.13 -3.54
C ALA A 68 2.46 8.10 -4.72
N VAL A 69 1.43 8.43 -5.49
CA VAL A 69 1.52 9.31 -6.68
C VAL A 69 0.82 10.66 -6.51
N HIS A 70 0.29 10.95 -5.32
CA HIS A 70 -0.40 12.21 -5.04
C HIS A 70 0.31 12.97 -3.93
N SER A 71 0.54 14.27 -4.14
CA SER A 71 1.10 15.15 -3.12
C SER A 71 0.18 15.33 -1.91
N GLU A 72 -1.14 15.34 -2.15
CA GLU A 72 -2.19 15.36 -1.14
C GLU A 72 -3.36 14.53 -1.67
N LYS A 73 -4.02 13.77 -0.79
CA LYS A 73 -5.12 12.89 -1.20
C LYS A 73 -6.47 13.44 -0.75
N ASP A 74 -7.11 14.18 -1.65
CA ASP A 74 -8.46 14.75 -1.42
C ASP A 74 -9.57 13.94 -2.11
N ARG A 75 -9.23 13.19 -3.15
CA ARG A 75 -10.19 12.30 -3.83
C ARG A 75 -10.23 10.96 -3.13
N ILE A 76 -11.30 10.69 -2.40
CA ILE A 76 -11.45 9.44 -1.65
C ILE A 76 -11.97 8.33 -2.57
N THR A 77 -11.20 7.25 -2.67
CA THR A 77 -11.62 6.01 -3.33
C THR A 77 -12.31 5.09 -2.31
N PRO A 78 -13.12 4.12 -2.75
CA PRO A 78 -13.73 3.15 -1.84
C PRO A 78 -12.70 2.40 -0.97
N GLU A 79 -11.52 2.12 -1.52
CA GLU A 79 -10.42 1.48 -0.79
C GLU A 79 -9.88 2.38 0.33
N ILE A 80 -9.67 3.67 0.05
CA ILE A 80 -9.21 4.65 1.04
C ILE A 80 -10.24 4.79 2.16
N GLU A 81 -11.52 4.94 1.82
CA GLU A 81 -12.59 5.08 2.82
C GLU A 81 -12.67 3.84 3.73
N ARG A 82 -12.68 2.65 3.13
CA ARG A 82 -12.76 1.37 3.87
C ARG A 82 -11.58 1.20 4.81
N ILE A 83 -10.35 1.33 4.31
CA ILE A 83 -9.13 1.14 5.11
C ILE A 83 -9.07 2.19 6.23
N SER A 84 -9.44 3.44 5.95
CA SER A 84 -9.42 4.50 6.96
C SER A 84 -10.44 4.26 8.08
N GLU A 85 -11.61 3.69 7.76
CA GLU A 85 -12.61 3.33 8.78
C GLU A 85 -12.18 2.09 9.59
N GLU A 86 -11.49 1.13 8.98
CA GLU A 86 -10.89 -0.02 9.69
C GLU A 86 -9.80 0.45 10.67
N LEU A 87 -8.94 1.38 10.25
CA LEU A 87 -7.93 2.00 11.10
C LEU A 87 -8.55 2.79 12.26
N TYR A 88 -9.59 3.60 11.98
CA TYR A 88 -10.34 4.30 13.00
C TYR A 88 -10.95 3.34 14.04
N SER A 89 -11.62 2.29 13.58
CA SER A 89 -12.25 1.31 14.47
C SER A 89 -11.23 0.60 15.36
N THR A 90 -10.06 0.28 14.79
CA THR A 90 -8.94 -0.28 15.55
C THR A 90 -8.43 0.71 16.59
N ALA A 91 -8.19 1.97 16.21
CA ALA A 91 -7.74 3.02 17.12
C ALA A 91 -8.72 3.25 18.28
N VAL A 92 -10.02 3.31 18.01
CA VAL A 92 -11.07 3.43 19.04
C VAL A 92 -11.00 2.26 20.01
N THR A 93 -10.94 1.03 19.49
CA THR A 93 -10.86 -0.18 20.32
C THR A 93 -9.64 -0.16 21.24
N GLU A 94 -8.49 0.31 20.75
CA GLU A 94 -7.27 0.42 21.55
C GLU A 94 -7.36 1.54 22.60
N ILE A 95 -7.92 2.69 22.26
CA ILE A 95 -8.14 3.82 23.20
C ILE A 95 -9.10 3.44 24.32
N GLU A 96 -10.18 2.71 23.99
CA GLU A 96 -11.22 2.30 24.94
C GLU A 96 -10.84 1.05 25.75
N SER A 97 -9.75 0.37 25.36
CA SER A 97 -9.26 -0.79 26.11
C SER A 97 -8.82 -0.40 27.53
N ALA A 98 -9.02 -1.30 28.49
CA ALA A 98 -8.70 -1.06 29.91
C ALA A 98 -7.20 -0.79 30.17
N PHE A 99 -6.33 -1.07 29.19
CA PHE A 99 -4.90 -0.80 29.24
C PHE A 99 -4.45 -0.11 27.93
N PRO A 100 -4.76 1.18 27.74
CA PRO A 100 -4.38 1.92 26.54
C PRO A 100 -2.85 1.87 26.36
N GLY A 101 -2.39 1.48 25.17
CA GLY A 101 -0.95 1.35 24.86
C GLY A 101 -0.29 0.03 25.31
N MET A 102 -1.04 -0.90 25.89
CA MET A 102 -0.59 -2.26 26.21
C MET A 102 -1.08 -3.29 25.19
N SER A 103 -1.49 -2.85 23.99
CA SER A 103 -1.73 -3.76 22.89
C SER A 103 -0.38 -4.42 22.55
N GLY A 104 -0.28 -5.72 22.85
CA GLY A 104 0.95 -6.46 22.59
C GLY A 104 1.34 -6.38 21.12
N THR A 105 2.46 -7.01 20.78
CA THR A 105 3.03 -7.14 19.42
C THR A 105 2.08 -7.70 18.33
N LYS A 106 0.79 -7.91 18.63
CA LYS A 106 -0.27 -8.44 17.75
C LYS A 106 -1.47 -7.49 17.56
N SER A 107 -1.35 -6.20 17.80
CA SER A 107 -2.42 -5.27 17.38
C SER A 107 -2.56 -5.26 15.84
N PRO A 108 -3.79 -5.24 15.28
CA PRO A 108 -4.02 -4.97 13.86
C PRO A 108 -3.35 -3.68 13.36
N MET A 109 -3.17 -2.69 14.25
CA MET A 109 -2.44 -1.46 13.94
C MET A 109 -0.95 -1.71 13.72
N ASN A 110 -0.34 -2.63 14.48
CA ASN A 110 1.05 -3.02 14.29
C ASN A 110 1.23 -3.76 12.97
N ALA A 111 0.30 -4.65 12.62
CA ALA A 111 0.29 -5.34 11.33
C ALA A 111 0.16 -4.35 10.15
N PHE A 112 -0.66 -3.30 10.33
CA PHE A 112 -0.74 -2.20 9.37
C PHE A 112 0.58 -1.42 9.25
N ALA A 113 1.25 -1.12 10.37
CA ALA A 113 2.54 -0.43 10.38
C ALA A 113 3.68 -1.23 9.70
N TYR A 114 3.67 -2.56 9.82
CA TYR A 114 4.58 -3.45 9.07
C TYR A 114 4.15 -3.69 7.61
N MET A 115 2.97 -3.19 7.23
CA MET A 115 2.35 -3.40 5.93
C MET A 115 2.27 -4.88 5.55
N GLU A 116 2.07 -5.80 6.51
CA GLU A 116 2.14 -7.25 6.27
C GLU A 116 1.11 -7.71 5.23
N GLU A 117 -0.10 -7.17 5.29
CA GLU A 117 -1.17 -7.49 4.35
C GLU A 117 -0.88 -6.94 2.94
N LEU A 118 -0.17 -5.81 2.81
CA LEU A 118 0.32 -5.32 1.52
C LEU A 118 1.33 -6.32 0.93
N GLY A 119 2.25 -6.85 1.74
CA GLY A 119 3.19 -7.89 1.33
C GLY A 119 2.48 -9.14 0.83
N LYS A 120 1.41 -9.59 1.51
CA LYS A 120 0.59 -10.73 1.07
C LYS A 120 -0.09 -10.48 -0.28
N GLU A 121 -0.67 -9.29 -0.49
CA GLU A 121 -1.26 -8.91 -1.77
C GLU A 121 -0.20 -8.86 -2.89
N MET A 122 0.98 -8.30 -2.61
CA MET A 122 2.11 -8.23 -3.56
C MET A 122 2.60 -9.63 -3.94
N LEU A 123 2.78 -10.53 -2.97
CA LEU A 123 3.14 -11.93 -3.22
C LEU A 123 2.10 -12.63 -4.09
N ALA A 124 0.82 -12.43 -3.79
CA ALA A 124 -0.25 -13.03 -4.57
C ALA A 124 -0.25 -12.53 -6.02
N LEU A 125 -0.07 -11.22 -6.24
CA LEU A 125 0.05 -10.63 -7.57
C LEU A 125 1.28 -11.19 -8.32
N PHE A 126 2.45 -11.22 -7.67
CA PHE A 126 3.67 -11.68 -8.30
C PHE A 126 3.60 -13.15 -8.70
N ARG A 127 3.08 -14.01 -7.82
CA ARG A 127 2.86 -15.43 -8.12
C ARG A 127 1.88 -15.63 -9.26
N GLU A 128 0.82 -14.81 -9.34
CA GLU A 128 -0.15 -14.87 -10.45
C GLU A 128 0.53 -14.61 -11.80
N PHE A 129 1.45 -13.65 -11.86
CA PHE A 129 2.12 -13.23 -13.11
C PHE A 129 3.50 -13.85 -13.33
N GLY A 130 3.94 -14.76 -12.46
CA GLY A 130 5.26 -15.39 -12.53
C GLY A 130 6.41 -14.38 -12.39
N ILE A 131 6.24 -13.38 -11.53
CA ILE A 131 7.27 -12.41 -11.13
C ILE A 131 8.04 -12.99 -9.95
N GLU A 132 9.34 -12.70 -9.88
CA GLU A 132 10.22 -13.14 -8.79
C GLU A 132 9.73 -12.61 -7.42
N THR A 133 9.68 -13.47 -6.40
CA THR A 133 9.10 -13.15 -5.08
C THR A 133 10.13 -12.98 -3.97
N ALA A 134 11.40 -13.34 -4.22
CA ALA A 134 12.42 -13.43 -3.18
C ALA A 134 12.50 -12.19 -2.26
N PHE A 135 12.44 -10.97 -2.80
CA PHE A 135 12.58 -9.77 -1.98
C PHE A 135 11.36 -9.48 -1.08
N VAL A 136 10.17 -9.97 -1.45
CA VAL A 136 8.95 -9.80 -0.66
C VAL A 136 8.89 -10.85 0.45
N GLU A 137 9.47 -12.03 0.21
CA GLU A 137 9.54 -13.13 1.18
C GLU A 137 10.71 -12.95 2.17
N ASP A 138 11.77 -12.25 1.77
CA ASP A 138 12.90 -11.90 2.64
C ASP A 138 12.56 -10.74 3.57
N ARG A 139 12.77 -10.95 4.88
CA ARG A 139 12.37 -9.99 5.91
C ARG A 139 13.16 -8.68 5.83
N GLU A 140 14.46 -8.74 5.60
CA GLU A 140 15.31 -7.55 5.54
C GLU A 140 14.98 -6.70 4.31
N SER A 141 14.83 -7.35 3.16
CA SER A 141 14.39 -6.75 1.90
C SER A 141 13.00 -6.10 2.03
N TRP A 142 12.06 -6.77 2.70
CA TRP A 142 10.73 -6.22 2.94
C TRP A 142 10.77 -4.98 3.84
N ILE A 143 11.53 -5.01 4.92
CA ILE A 143 11.72 -3.86 5.81
C ILE A 143 12.30 -2.67 5.04
N GLN A 144 13.29 -2.92 4.17
CA GLN A 144 13.87 -1.87 3.31
C GLN A 144 12.83 -1.27 2.36
N PHE A 145 11.99 -2.11 1.74
CA PHE A 145 10.88 -1.65 0.90
C PHE A 145 9.88 -0.79 1.70
N VAL A 146 9.46 -1.23 2.89
CA VAL A 146 8.52 -0.49 3.74
C VAL A 146 9.12 0.85 4.16
N ALA A 147 10.40 0.88 4.56
CA ALA A 147 11.08 2.12 4.93
C ALA A 147 11.10 3.14 3.79
N LEU A 148 11.39 2.70 2.55
CA LEU A 148 11.36 3.57 1.38
C LEU A 148 9.92 3.99 1.01
N LEU A 149 8.94 3.09 1.11
CA LEU A 149 7.53 3.44 0.87
C LEU A 149 7.05 4.48 1.89
N VAL A 150 7.40 4.37 3.16
CA VAL A 150 7.05 5.39 4.14
C VAL A 150 7.68 6.74 3.80
N LYS A 151 8.93 6.78 3.34
CA LYS A 151 9.56 8.03 2.86
C LYS A 151 8.82 8.63 1.66
N VAL A 152 8.35 7.81 0.72
CA VAL A 152 7.52 8.28 -0.40
C VAL A 152 6.21 8.90 0.09
N LEU A 153 5.59 8.31 1.11
CA LEU A 153 4.29 8.73 1.63
C LEU A 153 4.38 9.82 2.71
N GLU A 154 5.56 10.05 3.27
CA GLU A 154 5.77 11.16 4.20
C GLU A 154 5.42 12.48 3.50
N ASN A 155 4.88 13.44 4.25
CA ASN A 155 4.40 14.73 3.70
C ASN A 155 3.24 14.62 2.69
N GLN A 156 2.65 13.43 2.48
CA GLN A 156 1.46 13.25 1.64
C GLN A 156 0.24 12.89 2.50
N PRO A 157 -0.46 13.86 3.12
CA PRO A 157 -1.60 13.53 3.95
C PRO A 157 -2.79 13.01 3.13
N ILE A 158 -3.54 12.06 3.70
CA ILE A 158 -4.87 11.70 3.24
C ILE A 158 -5.89 12.51 4.01
N ASN A 159 -6.59 13.41 3.32
CA ASN A 159 -7.51 14.37 3.92
C ASN A 159 -8.96 13.88 3.84
N ASN A 160 -9.67 13.97 4.96
CA ASN A 160 -11.07 13.57 5.12
C ASN A 160 -11.41 12.17 4.57
N PRO A 161 -10.60 11.12 4.84
CA PRO A 161 -10.79 9.85 4.17
C PRO A 161 -12.05 9.09 4.58
N SER A 162 -12.62 9.38 5.76
CA SER A 162 -13.87 8.78 6.19
C SER A 162 -14.73 9.77 6.97
N LYS A 163 -15.92 9.34 7.36
CA LYS A 163 -16.84 10.11 8.22
C LYS A 163 -16.25 10.50 9.58
N ASN A 164 -15.29 9.73 10.10
CA ASN A 164 -14.75 9.89 11.45
C ASN A 164 -13.30 10.36 11.47
N VAL A 165 -12.58 10.18 10.36
CA VAL A 165 -11.17 10.53 10.26
C VAL A 165 -11.02 11.86 9.53
N GLN A 166 -10.30 12.79 10.16
CA GLN A 166 -9.96 14.09 9.59
C GLN A 166 -8.76 13.97 8.66
N THR A 167 -7.69 13.34 9.11
CA THR A 167 -6.46 13.18 8.33
C THR A 167 -5.71 11.93 8.74
N ILE A 168 -5.07 11.24 7.79
CA ILE A 168 -4.07 10.19 8.03
C ILE A 168 -2.76 10.62 7.38
N TYR A 169 -1.63 10.47 8.07
CA TYR A 169 -0.31 10.72 7.49
C TYR A 169 0.79 9.96 8.24
N PHE A 170 1.93 9.80 7.59
CA PHE A 170 3.17 9.35 8.22
C PHE A 170 4.02 10.56 8.63
N GLU A 171 4.59 10.50 9.84
CA GLU A 171 5.60 11.47 10.28
C GLU A 171 6.99 11.05 9.75
N PRO A 172 7.88 12.02 9.49
CA PRO A 172 9.30 11.74 9.31
C PRO A 172 9.84 11.01 10.54
N ALA A 173 10.45 9.85 10.32
CA ALA A 173 11.03 9.03 11.38
C ALA A 173 12.48 8.67 11.04
N ASN A 174 13.26 8.31 12.07
CA ASN A 174 14.60 7.78 11.85
C ASN A 174 14.53 6.49 11.01
N GLU A 175 15.62 6.16 10.31
CA GLU A 175 15.72 4.87 9.61
C GLU A 175 15.37 3.71 10.54
N GLY A 176 14.57 2.78 10.04
CA GLY A 176 14.10 1.66 10.85
C GLY A 176 12.84 1.94 11.66
N CYS A 177 12.13 3.07 11.46
CA CYS A 177 10.92 3.37 12.21
C CYS A 177 9.77 3.81 11.29
N VAL A 178 8.55 3.40 11.63
CA VAL A 178 7.31 3.91 11.03
C VAL A 178 6.50 4.59 12.13
N ILE A 179 6.13 5.84 11.88
CA ILE A 179 5.26 6.61 12.75
C ILE A 179 4.08 7.09 11.93
N GLY A 180 2.87 6.65 12.28
CA GLY A 180 1.65 7.10 11.63
C GLY A 180 0.68 7.74 12.61
N ILE A 181 -0.06 8.73 12.10
CA ILE A 181 -1.01 9.51 12.86
C ILE A 181 -2.37 9.47 12.16
N ILE A 182 -3.41 9.24 12.97
CA ILE A 182 -4.82 9.32 12.58
C ILE A 182 -5.43 10.46 13.40
N ILE A 183 -5.78 11.57 12.76
CA ILE A 183 -6.50 12.68 13.40
C ILE A 183 -7.99 12.41 13.29
N PHE A 184 -8.70 12.48 14.41
CA PHE A 184 -10.14 12.26 14.44
C PHE A 184 -10.91 13.55 14.17
N LYS A 185 -12.06 13.45 13.51
CA LYS A 185 -12.99 14.59 13.37
C LYS A 185 -13.67 14.97 14.69
N LYS A 186 -13.78 14.01 15.60
CA LYS A 186 -14.29 14.20 16.96
C LYS A 186 -13.41 13.43 17.93
N PRO A 187 -13.14 13.96 19.12
CA PRO A 187 -12.29 13.27 20.09
C PRO A 187 -12.89 11.93 20.51
N VAL A 188 -12.04 10.91 20.62
CA VAL A 188 -12.40 9.58 21.13
C VAL A 188 -11.86 9.47 22.55
N ASN A 189 -12.74 9.37 23.55
CA ASN A 189 -12.35 9.33 24.97
C ASN A 189 -11.36 10.47 25.37
N GLY A 190 -11.53 11.66 24.79
CA GLY A 190 -10.66 12.83 25.03
C GLY A 190 -9.37 12.87 24.20
N TYR A 191 -9.11 11.87 23.35
CA TYR A 191 -7.97 11.86 22.42
C TYR A 191 -8.38 12.49 21.08
N GLU A 192 -7.63 13.51 20.64
CA GLU A 192 -7.82 14.18 19.34
C GLU A 192 -7.24 13.37 18.16
N TYR A 193 -6.26 12.51 18.45
CA TYR A 193 -5.58 11.69 17.47
C TYR A 193 -5.13 10.37 18.07
N TYR A 194 -4.83 9.42 17.21
CA TYR A 194 -4.16 8.17 17.54
C TYR A 194 -2.81 8.11 16.84
N LYS A 195 -1.76 7.79 17.61
CA LYS A 195 -0.40 7.66 17.11
C LYS A 195 0.05 6.22 17.28
N TYR A 196 0.44 5.59 16.18
CA TYR A 196 1.10 4.29 16.20
C TYR A 196 2.56 4.45 15.79
N MET A 197 3.41 3.68 16.45
CA MET A 197 4.84 3.66 16.20
C MET A 197 5.31 2.21 16.13
N ASN A 198 6.20 1.96 15.21
CA ASN A 198 6.85 0.68 15.07
C ASN A 198 8.34 0.88 14.79
N VAL A 199 9.17 0.01 15.34
CA VAL A 199 10.62 -0.01 15.15
C VAL A 199 10.98 -1.39 14.58
N PHE A 200 11.68 -1.39 13.44
CA PHE A 200 12.09 -2.57 12.68
C PHE A 200 13.29 -3.29 13.31
#